data_AF-A0A964ANT7-F1
#
_entry.id   AF-A0A964ANT7-F1
#
_cell.length_a   1.000
_cell.length_b   1.000
_cell.length_c   1.000
_cell.angle_alpha   90.00
_cell.angle_beta   90.00
_cell.angle_gamma   90.00
#
_symmetry.space_group_name_H-M   'P 1'
#
loop_
_entity.id
_entity.type
_entity.pdbx_description
1 polymer ?
#
loop_
_entity_poly.entity_id
_entity_poly.type
_entity_poly.pdbx_seq_one_letter_code
_entity_poly.pdbx_strand_id
1 'polypeptide(L)'
;MFFLLLACGVGQPPPGTLAACPGLDCRRAWVEARWPEDPEAVTRAIAARSDPLERSLLVQAVAEAFPGQAGPLCDTLPAGLVAKRCARINQRPHLSAPAQDGGFLRLDAEPGAAEPWAGLEPRPVDCAHAALQATCQTEAALAATVAGALDEVAAACLAIEPGPWRDECFFAASEAWASDRPPEAVGDALRLCRRTGAFQGRCALHAVANVDRWTPPGAPGDPDAWAAVRQMAEAAEAALAPESPDLAERVVDRIHARALVLSYRDATEVAGDPLDALPPRAHPHVRAAAAWRLWQLEGRQARSFEAWAARFAEALAARRSPDWALPDERLPAPPAFEDLWIDDPPQPRVPYLDRPWRALHPDPTLDALICLLEAAARHTRLKGSRAVLVEAQAHPDPLVAATATRLLSKRSRPAWQAATAARPAASPGSPGSPPR
;
A
#
# COMPACT_ATOMS: atom_id res chain seq x y z
N MET A 1 8.70 6.40 78.01
CA MET A 1 7.87 6.18 76.81
C MET A 1 8.38 7.13 75.74
N PHE A 2 9.36 6.68 74.94
CA PHE A 2 10.08 7.47 73.93
C PHE A 2 9.45 7.17 72.57
N PHE A 3 8.79 8.15 71.96
CA PHE A 3 8.35 8.05 70.56
C PHE A 3 9.58 8.23 69.66
N LEU A 4 10.13 7.11 69.19
CA LEU A 4 11.10 7.11 68.08
C LEU A 4 10.32 7.44 66.80
N LEU A 5 10.28 8.73 66.45
CA LEU A 5 9.92 9.18 65.11
C LEU A 5 11.08 8.82 64.18
N LEU A 6 11.06 7.59 63.66
CA LEU A 6 11.82 7.22 62.47
C LEU A 6 11.26 8.08 61.33
N ALA A 7 11.92 9.20 61.07
CA ALA A 7 11.76 9.92 59.82
C ALA A 7 12.22 8.95 58.71
N CYS A 8 11.25 8.24 58.11
CA CYS A 8 11.47 7.54 56.86
C CYS A 8 11.90 8.59 55.85
N GLY A 9 13.21 8.79 55.71
CA GLY A 9 13.79 9.61 54.67
C GLY A 9 13.26 9.07 53.37
N VAL A 10 12.41 9.86 52.71
CA VAL A 10 11.93 9.57 51.36
C VAL A 10 13.18 9.59 50.50
N GLY A 11 13.81 8.43 50.33
CA GLY A 11 15.05 8.28 49.59
C GLY A 11 14.81 8.85 48.20
N GLN A 12 15.64 9.80 47.78
CA GLN A 12 15.55 10.33 46.44
C GLN A 12 15.68 9.14 45.47
N PRO A 13 14.77 9.01 44.49
CA PRO A 13 14.84 7.94 43.52
C PRO A 13 16.21 8.00 42.81
N PRO A 14 16.82 6.85 42.49
CA PRO A 14 18.13 6.83 41.85
C PRO A 14 18.08 7.63 40.53
N PRO A 15 19.12 8.44 40.26
CA PRO A 15 19.18 9.24 39.05
C PRO A 15 19.09 8.36 37.81
N GLY A 16 18.43 8.85 36.77
CA GLY A 16 18.23 8.10 35.52
C GLY A 16 17.08 7.10 35.56
N THR A 17 16.23 7.09 36.58
CA THR A 17 14.99 6.30 36.60
C THR A 17 13.76 7.15 36.30
N LEU A 18 12.69 6.51 35.77
CA LEU A 18 11.41 7.18 35.54
C LEU A 18 10.84 7.83 36.80
N ALA A 19 11.11 7.25 37.98
CA ALA A 19 10.67 7.79 39.28
C ALA A 19 11.36 9.12 39.64
N ALA A 20 12.54 9.39 39.08
CA ALA A 20 13.26 10.65 39.28
C ALA A 20 12.70 11.81 38.43
N CYS A 21 11.79 11.53 37.49
CA CYS A 21 11.18 12.56 36.66
C CYS A 21 10.01 13.25 37.40
N PRO A 22 10.08 14.58 37.61
CA PRO A 22 9.09 15.31 38.43
C PRO A 22 7.73 15.47 37.75
N GLY A 23 7.65 15.36 36.42
CA GLY A 23 6.41 15.58 35.66
C GLY A 23 6.27 14.65 34.46
N LEU A 24 5.09 14.68 33.84
CA LEU A 24 4.75 13.83 32.70
C LEU A 24 5.71 14.05 31.52
N ASP A 25 6.07 15.29 31.21
CA ASP A 25 6.97 15.58 30.07
C ASP A 25 8.36 14.97 30.25
N CYS A 26 8.93 15.06 31.45
CA CYS A 26 10.18 14.36 31.77
C CYS A 26 10.01 12.84 31.63
N ARG A 27 8.88 12.30 32.12
CA ARG A 27 8.60 10.86 32.03
C ARG A 27 8.43 10.38 30.59
N ARG A 28 7.80 11.17 29.72
CA ARG A 28 7.70 10.93 28.27
C ARG A 28 9.08 10.92 27.62
N ALA A 29 9.87 11.97 27.84
CA ALA A 29 11.24 12.04 27.33
C ALA A 29 12.11 10.86 27.82
N TRP A 30 11.93 10.42 29.07
CA TRP A 30 12.63 9.26 29.60
C TRP A 30 12.23 7.96 28.89
N VAL A 31 10.93 7.68 28.71
CA VAL A 31 10.50 6.44 28.05
C VAL A 31 10.91 6.43 26.58
N GLU A 32 10.88 7.58 25.91
CA GLU A 32 11.32 7.72 24.53
C GLU A 32 12.83 7.47 24.39
N ALA A 33 13.65 8.09 25.24
CA ALA A 33 15.10 7.91 25.20
C ALA A 33 15.53 6.49 25.58
N ARG A 34 14.84 5.86 26.55
CA ARG A 34 15.25 4.56 27.09
C ARG A 34 14.73 3.37 26.28
N TRP A 35 13.65 3.53 25.51
CA TRP A 35 13.02 2.43 24.78
C TRP A 35 13.97 1.67 23.83
N PRO A 36 14.80 2.33 22.99
CA PRO A 36 15.72 1.61 22.08
C PRO A 36 16.79 0.80 22.81
N GLU A 37 17.11 1.18 24.05
CA GLU A 37 18.18 0.56 24.83
C GLU A 37 17.67 -0.58 25.72
N ASP A 38 16.47 -0.44 26.29
CA ASP A 38 15.91 -1.37 27.26
C ASP A 38 14.36 -1.33 27.28
N PRO A 39 13.71 -1.93 26.27
CA PRO A 39 12.25 -1.98 26.16
C PRO A 39 11.59 -2.63 27.39
N GLU A 40 12.26 -3.60 28.01
CA GLU A 40 11.73 -4.30 29.18
C GLU A 40 11.70 -3.41 30.42
N ALA A 41 12.75 -2.63 30.68
CA ALA A 41 12.74 -1.68 31.79
C ALA A 41 11.69 -0.60 31.62
N VAL A 42 11.51 -0.08 30.40
CA VAL A 42 10.42 0.86 30.08
C VAL A 42 9.07 0.22 30.34
N THR A 43 8.85 -1.01 29.87
CA THR A 43 7.61 -1.76 30.08
C THR A 43 7.30 -1.94 31.58
N ARG A 44 8.29 -2.39 32.37
CA ARG A 44 8.15 -2.52 33.83
C ARG A 44 7.86 -1.18 34.49
N ALA A 45 8.53 -0.11 34.07
CA ALA A 45 8.37 1.22 34.65
C ALA A 45 6.97 1.80 34.36
N ILE A 46 6.44 1.60 33.14
CA ILE A 46 5.07 1.98 32.76
C ILE A 46 4.05 1.12 33.54
N ALA A 47 4.23 -0.20 33.59
CA ALA A 47 3.31 -1.10 34.29
C ALA A 47 3.22 -0.80 35.80
N ALA A 48 4.30 -0.31 36.40
CA ALA A 48 4.33 0.10 37.81
C ALA A 48 3.59 1.41 38.10
N ARG A 49 3.08 2.13 37.09
CA ARG A 49 2.32 3.37 37.30
C ARG A 49 0.89 3.06 37.74
N SER A 50 0.47 3.66 38.84
CA SER A 50 -0.88 3.49 39.40
C SER A 50 -1.95 4.25 38.62
N ASP A 51 -1.60 5.40 38.04
CA ASP A 51 -2.53 6.23 37.26
C ASP A 51 -2.74 5.63 35.84
N PRO A 52 -3.97 5.19 35.49
CA PRO A 52 -4.28 4.67 34.16
C PRO A 52 -4.10 5.68 33.02
N LEU A 53 -4.34 6.97 33.28
CA LEU A 53 -4.17 8.02 32.28
C LEU A 53 -2.67 8.23 32.02
N GLU A 54 -1.88 8.34 33.08
CA GLU A 54 -0.42 8.42 32.96
C GLU A 54 0.15 7.22 32.18
N ARG A 55 -0.27 5.99 32.49
CA ARG A 55 0.14 4.79 31.71
C ARG A 55 -0.20 4.94 30.24
N SER A 56 -1.42 5.36 29.94
CA SER A 56 -1.90 5.57 28.57
C SER A 56 -1.04 6.57 27.81
N LEU A 57 -0.71 7.70 28.44
CA LEU A 57 0.11 8.75 27.85
C LEU A 57 1.57 8.34 27.65
N LEU A 58 2.13 7.52 28.55
CA LEU A 58 3.49 6.99 28.40
C LEU A 58 3.57 5.91 27.31
N VAL A 59 2.62 4.97 27.25
CA VAL A 59 2.56 3.98 26.15
C VAL A 59 2.38 4.68 24.81
N GLN A 60 1.52 5.68 24.76
CA GLN A 60 1.34 6.50 23.57
C GLN A 60 2.68 7.14 23.17
N ALA A 61 3.36 7.87 24.06
CA ALA A 61 4.67 8.46 23.75
C ALA A 61 5.67 7.47 23.11
N VAL A 62 5.76 6.25 23.65
CA VAL A 62 6.62 5.20 23.08
C VAL A 62 6.13 4.74 21.69
N ALA A 63 4.83 4.50 21.52
CA ALA A 63 4.26 4.08 20.24
C ALA A 63 4.42 5.13 19.14
N GLU A 64 4.38 6.42 19.51
CA GLU A 64 4.57 7.55 18.63
C GLU A 64 6.03 7.71 18.19
N ALA A 65 6.98 7.54 19.13
CA ALA A 65 8.41 7.62 18.85
C ALA A 65 8.96 6.36 18.13
N PHE A 66 8.37 5.18 18.40
CA PHE A 66 8.81 3.91 17.82
C PHE A 66 7.66 3.08 17.20
N PRO A 67 7.01 3.59 16.14
CA PRO A 67 5.93 2.89 15.46
C PRO A 67 6.34 1.48 14.99
N GLY A 68 5.51 0.49 15.31
CA GLY A 68 5.71 -0.92 14.99
C GLY A 68 6.56 -1.70 15.98
N GLN A 69 7.15 -1.04 16.97
CA GLN A 69 7.98 -1.68 17.99
C GLN A 69 7.25 -1.74 19.35
N ALA A 70 6.31 -0.83 19.59
CA ALA A 70 5.59 -0.71 20.86
C ALA A 70 4.33 -1.60 20.95
N GLY A 71 4.10 -2.50 20.00
CA GLY A 71 2.93 -3.40 19.97
C GLY A 71 2.63 -4.09 21.31
N PRO A 72 3.62 -4.72 21.97
CA PRO A 72 3.41 -5.37 23.27
C PRO A 72 2.95 -4.42 24.38
N LEU A 73 3.31 -3.12 24.32
CA LEU A 73 2.81 -2.13 25.29
C LEU A 73 1.34 -1.80 25.06
N CYS A 74 0.87 -1.80 23.80
CA CYS A 74 -0.53 -1.53 23.49
C CYS A 74 -1.47 -2.52 24.17
N ASP A 75 -1.06 -3.78 24.28
CA ASP A 75 -1.85 -4.85 24.91
C ASP A 75 -1.97 -4.69 26.43
N THR A 76 -1.13 -3.84 27.05
CA THR A 76 -1.20 -3.54 28.49
C THR A 76 -2.18 -2.41 28.82
N LEU A 77 -2.68 -1.70 27.81
CA LEU A 77 -3.63 -0.62 27.99
C LEU A 77 -5.05 -1.16 28.23
N PRO A 78 -5.86 -0.49 29.08
CA PRO A 78 -7.29 -0.79 29.17
C PRO A 78 -7.95 -0.67 27.80
N ALA A 79 -8.92 -1.56 27.52
CA ALA A 79 -9.71 -1.47 26.30
C ALA A 79 -10.35 -0.09 26.18
N GLY A 80 -10.13 0.59 25.05
CA GLY A 80 -10.55 1.97 24.87
C GLY A 80 -9.86 2.64 23.69
N LEU A 81 -10.04 3.96 23.57
CA LEU A 81 -9.57 4.73 22.41
C LEU A 81 -8.03 4.75 22.31
N VAL A 82 -7.33 4.89 23.45
CA VAL A 82 -5.87 4.89 23.49
C VAL A 82 -5.30 3.54 23.05
N ALA A 83 -5.86 2.43 23.54
CA ALA A 83 -5.42 1.09 23.14
C ALA A 83 -5.63 0.85 21.64
N LYS A 84 -6.81 1.20 21.11
CA LYS A 84 -7.12 1.11 19.67
C LYS A 84 -6.14 1.94 18.82
N ARG A 85 -5.84 3.17 19.25
CA ARG A 85 -4.91 4.06 18.56
C ARG A 85 -3.47 3.52 18.60
N CYS A 86 -3.01 3.07 19.77
CA CYS A 86 -1.69 2.46 19.92
C CYS A 86 -1.52 1.27 18.97
N ALA A 87 -2.51 0.38 18.92
CA ALA A 87 -2.51 -0.75 18.00
C ALA A 87 -2.45 -0.30 16.53
N ARG A 88 -3.22 0.73 16.14
CA ARG A 88 -3.25 1.27 14.77
C ARG A 88 -1.88 1.82 14.33
N ILE A 89 -1.25 2.65 15.15
CA ILE A 89 0.09 3.21 14.86
C ILE A 89 1.12 2.08 14.70
N ASN A 90 1.07 1.08 15.58
CA ASN A 90 2.00 -0.05 15.53
C ASN A 90 1.74 -1.02 14.37
N GLN A 91 0.54 -1.05 13.81
CA GLN A 91 0.26 -1.81 12.59
C GLN A 91 0.72 -1.09 11.31
N ARG A 92 1.15 0.18 11.43
CA ARG A 92 1.48 1.06 10.29
C ARG A 92 2.88 1.68 10.40
N PRO A 93 3.94 0.93 10.77
CA PRO A 93 5.28 1.50 10.95
C PRO A 93 5.83 2.12 9.66
N HIS A 94 5.34 1.66 8.51
CA HIS A 94 5.74 2.19 7.22
C HIS A 94 5.36 3.66 7.08
N LEU A 95 4.28 4.15 7.70
CA LEU A 95 3.92 5.56 7.64
C LEU A 95 4.98 6.44 8.31
N SER A 96 5.64 5.99 9.36
CA SER A 96 6.65 6.80 10.06
C SER A 96 8.07 6.65 9.51
N ALA A 97 8.30 5.67 8.62
CA ALA A 97 9.57 5.54 7.94
C ALA A 97 9.73 6.68 6.90
N PRO A 98 10.93 7.27 6.76
CA PRO A 98 11.23 8.18 5.66
C PRO A 98 10.76 7.57 4.34
N ALA A 99 10.18 8.37 3.45
CA ALA A 99 9.87 7.91 2.11
C ALA A 99 11.16 7.34 1.50
N GLN A 100 11.19 6.04 1.21
CA GLN A 100 12.34 5.46 0.55
C GLN A 100 12.43 6.10 -0.85
N ASP A 101 13.58 6.69 -1.17
CA ASP A 101 13.80 7.61 -2.30
C ASP A 101 13.55 7.04 -3.72
N GLY A 102 13.03 5.80 -3.86
CA GLY A 102 12.73 5.17 -5.15
C GLY A 102 11.30 4.68 -5.33
N GLY A 103 10.38 4.97 -4.41
CA GLY A 103 9.01 4.45 -4.47
C GLY A 103 8.17 5.00 -5.64
N PHE A 104 7.25 4.17 -6.15
CA PHE A 104 6.26 4.47 -7.22
C PHE A 104 5.54 5.84 -7.08
N LEU A 105 5.39 6.34 -5.85
CA LEU A 105 4.69 7.60 -5.53
C LEU A 105 5.49 8.49 -4.57
N ARG A 106 6.71 8.84 -4.97
CA ARG A 106 7.29 10.07 -4.41
C ARG A 106 6.58 11.25 -5.05
N LEU A 107 5.85 12.00 -4.23
CA LEU A 107 5.16 13.21 -4.62
C LEU A 107 5.69 14.29 -3.72
N ASP A 108 6.47 15.19 -4.29
CA ASP A 108 6.70 16.46 -3.64
C ASP A 108 5.37 17.23 -3.81
N ALA A 109 4.82 17.76 -2.72
CA ALA A 109 3.60 18.54 -2.79
C ALA A 109 3.84 19.73 -3.74
N GLU A 110 3.07 19.82 -4.81
CA GLU A 110 3.18 20.96 -5.74
C GLU A 110 2.78 22.24 -5.00
N PRO A 111 3.66 23.27 -4.93
CA PRO A 111 3.32 24.52 -4.30
C PRO A 111 2.18 25.21 -5.07
N GLY A 112 1.07 25.54 -4.40
CA GLY A 112 -0.01 26.35 -4.97
C GLY A 112 -1.28 25.59 -5.37
N ALA A 113 -1.35 24.28 -5.11
CA ALA A 113 -2.59 23.52 -5.19
C ALA A 113 -3.66 24.13 -4.26
N ALA A 114 -4.90 24.27 -4.74
CA ALA A 114 -6.01 24.74 -3.94
C ALA A 114 -6.26 23.76 -2.79
N GLU A 115 -6.12 24.22 -1.55
CA GLU A 115 -6.33 23.32 -0.42
C GLU A 115 -7.80 22.88 -0.37
N PRO A 116 -8.08 21.56 -0.42
CA PRO A 116 -9.42 21.09 -0.18
C PRO A 116 -9.81 21.53 1.24
N TRP A 117 -11.05 22.01 1.35
CA TRP A 117 -11.61 22.61 2.57
C TRP A 117 -10.97 23.95 2.99
N ALA A 118 -10.44 24.73 2.04
CA ALA A 118 -10.12 26.13 2.29
C ALA A 118 -11.35 26.86 2.87
N GLY A 119 -11.23 27.40 4.08
CA GLY A 119 -12.32 28.07 4.80
C GLY A 119 -13.24 27.18 5.63
N LEU A 120 -12.97 25.87 5.72
CA LEU A 120 -13.68 24.99 6.65
C LEU A 120 -13.17 25.22 8.08
N GLU A 121 -14.08 25.61 8.97
CA GLU A 121 -13.75 25.83 10.38
C GLU A 121 -13.49 24.50 11.12
N PRO A 122 -12.37 24.38 11.86
CA PRO A 122 -12.11 23.23 12.71
C PRO A 122 -13.22 23.03 13.76
N ARG A 123 -13.63 21.77 13.98
CA ARG A 123 -14.66 21.43 14.98
C ARG A 123 -14.02 20.74 16.18
N PRO A 124 -13.70 21.47 17.28
CA PRO A 124 -13.19 20.84 18.49
C PRO A 124 -14.24 19.90 19.10
N VAL A 125 -13.85 18.68 19.43
CA VAL A 125 -14.68 17.79 20.28
C VAL A 125 -14.27 17.93 21.73
N ASP A 126 -15.26 17.87 22.62
CA ASP A 126 -15.00 17.83 24.05
C ASP A 126 -14.38 16.47 24.40
N CYS A 127 -13.23 16.50 25.05
CA CYS A 127 -12.44 15.33 25.36
C CYS A 127 -12.09 15.41 26.85
N ALA A 128 -12.35 14.32 27.59
CA ALA A 128 -12.20 14.31 29.04
C ALA A 128 -10.80 14.73 29.54
N HIS A 129 -9.78 14.55 28.69
CA HIS A 129 -8.41 14.98 28.95
C HIS A 129 -7.79 15.63 27.72
N ALA A 130 -7.25 16.84 27.87
CA ALA A 130 -6.59 17.58 26.79
C ALA A 130 -5.45 16.80 26.13
N ALA A 131 -4.73 15.96 26.89
CA ALA A 131 -3.66 15.12 26.36
C ALA A 131 -4.17 14.03 25.38
N LEU A 132 -5.47 13.74 25.38
CA LEU A 132 -6.11 12.78 24.47
C LEU A 132 -6.85 13.46 23.32
N GLN A 133 -6.75 14.79 23.17
CA GLN A 133 -7.53 15.56 22.20
C GLN A 133 -7.42 14.98 20.78
N ALA A 134 -6.21 14.69 20.31
CA ALA A 134 -6.01 14.11 18.98
C ALA A 134 -6.67 12.72 18.81
N THR A 135 -6.76 11.93 19.88
CA THR A 135 -7.43 10.61 19.86
C THR A 135 -8.93 10.81 19.73
N CYS A 136 -9.52 11.68 20.58
CA CYS A 136 -10.95 11.99 20.51
C CYS A 136 -11.34 12.54 19.13
N GLN A 137 -10.53 13.42 18.57
CA GLN A 137 -10.77 13.98 17.24
C GLN A 137 -10.71 12.95 16.12
N THR A 138 -9.73 12.05 16.18
CA THR A 138 -9.62 10.96 15.19
C THR A 138 -10.84 10.04 15.25
N GLU A 139 -11.32 9.72 16.45
CA GLU A 139 -12.51 8.85 16.61
C GLU A 139 -13.79 9.56 16.19
N ALA A 140 -13.91 10.87 16.42
CA ALA A 140 -15.00 11.68 15.88
C ALA A 140 -14.98 11.73 14.35
N ALA A 141 -13.80 11.89 13.74
CA ALA A 141 -13.62 11.83 12.29
C ALA A 141 -14.04 10.45 11.75
N LEU A 142 -13.62 9.35 12.39
CA LEU A 142 -14.03 8.01 11.97
C LEU A 142 -15.54 7.76 12.13
N ALA A 143 -16.17 8.29 13.18
CA ALA A 143 -17.62 8.22 13.34
C ALA A 143 -18.34 9.01 12.23
N ALA A 144 -17.85 10.21 11.88
CA ALA A 144 -18.36 10.99 10.76
C ALA A 144 -18.14 10.27 9.41
N THR A 145 -17.04 9.52 9.27
CA THR A 145 -16.82 8.63 8.12
C THR A 145 -17.87 7.55 8.04
N VAL A 146 -18.33 6.95 9.15
CA VAL A 146 -19.45 5.99 9.09
C VAL A 146 -20.75 6.69 8.67
N ALA A 147 -20.98 7.92 9.15
CA ALA A 147 -22.17 8.71 8.82
C ALA A 147 -22.19 9.27 7.39
N GLY A 148 -21.07 9.26 6.68
CA GLY A 148 -20.97 9.85 5.32
C GLY A 148 -20.91 11.37 5.31
N ALA A 149 -20.45 11.99 6.39
CA ALA A 149 -20.36 13.43 6.54
C ALA A 149 -18.93 13.92 6.26
N LEU A 150 -18.52 14.01 4.98
CA LEU A 150 -17.13 14.27 4.58
C LEU A 150 -16.56 15.57 5.17
N ASP A 151 -17.35 16.65 5.21
CA ASP A 151 -16.90 17.92 5.79
C ASP A 151 -16.76 17.83 7.31
N GLU A 152 -17.54 16.99 7.99
CA GLU A 152 -17.38 16.76 9.43
C GLU A 152 -16.12 15.93 9.74
N VAL A 153 -15.79 14.97 8.87
CA VAL A 153 -14.51 14.24 8.92
C VAL A 153 -13.35 15.23 8.84
N ALA A 154 -13.37 16.11 7.82
CA ALA A 154 -12.32 17.09 7.62
C ALA A 154 -12.25 18.09 8.79
N ALA A 155 -13.38 18.62 9.25
CA ALA A 155 -13.42 19.58 10.37
C ALA A 155 -12.87 18.98 11.68
N ALA A 156 -13.15 17.71 11.97
CA ALA A 156 -12.60 17.01 13.13
C ALA A 156 -11.08 16.82 13.03
N CYS A 157 -10.57 16.40 11.86
CA CYS A 157 -9.12 16.27 11.66
C CYS A 157 -8.39 17.63 11.67
N LEU A 158 -8.97 18.69 11.09
CA LEU A 158 -8.40 20.04 11.12
C LEU A 158 -8.29 20.62 12.54
N ALA A 159 -9.10 20.14 13.48
CA ALA A 159 -9.05 20.55 14.88
C ALA A 159 -7.93 19.86 15.70
N ILE A 160 -7.09 19.04 15.05
CA ILE A 160 -5.83 18.55 15.60
C ILE A 160 -4.72 19.51 15.15
N GLU A 161 -3.80 19.91 16.03
CA GLU A 161 -2.65 20.75 15.67
C GLU A 161 -1.84 20.21 14.46
N PRO A 162 -1.22 21.07 13.64
CA PRO A 162 -0.50 20.63 12.46
C PRO A 162 0.66 19.69 12.83
N GLY A 163 0.79 18.59 12.10
CA GLY A 163 1.85 17.60 12.31
C GLY A 163 1.35 16.18 12.05
N PRO A 164 2.17 15.17 12.42
CA PRO A 164 1.89 13.76 12.12
C PRO A 164 0.53 13.27 12.60
N TRP A 165 -0.03 13.89 13.65
CA TRP A 165 -1.34 13.52 14.19
C TRP A 165 -2.51 13.89 13.33
N ARG A 166 -2.46 15.10 12.77
CA ARG A 166 -3.45 15.53 11.79
C ARG A 166 -3.37 14.66 10.55
N ASP A 167 -2.14 14.37 10.10
CA ASP A 167 -1.92 13.53 8.92
C ASP A 167 -2.46 12.10 9.10
N GLU A 168 -2.21 11.46 10.25
CA GLU A 168 -2.77 10.13 10.55
C GLU A 168 -4.30 10.14 10.66
N CYS A 169 -4.90 11.22 11.19
CA CYS A 169 -6.36 11.36 11.23
C CYS A 169 -6.96 11.32 9.82
N PHE A 170 -6.43 12.14 8.91
CA PHE A 170 -6.86 12.15 7.51
C PHE A 170 -6.58 10.82 6.80
N PHE A 171 -5.44 10.19 7.08
CA PHE A 171 -5.10 8.88 6.51
C PHE A 171 -6.11 7.82 6.93
N ALA A 172 -6.33 7.65 8.24
CA ALA A 172 -7.26 6.65 8.77
C ALA A 172 -8.69 6.90 8.31
N ALA A 173 -9.12 8.17 8.26
CA ALA A 173 -10.43 8.53 7.75
C ALA A 173 -10.59 8.23 6.25
N SER A 174 -9.55 8.47 5.44
CA SER A 174 -9.54 8.14 4.01
C SER A 174 -9.70 6.64 3.76
N GLU A 175 -8.94 5.80 4.46
CA GLU A 175 -9.05 4.35 4.35
C GLU A 175 -10.44 3.83 4.76
N ALA A 176 -10.95 4.32 5.89
CA ALA A 176 -12.30 3.98 6.33
C ALA A 176 -13.34 4.46 5.30
N TRP A 177 -13.14 5.62 4.69
CA TRP A 177 -14.04 6.16 3.68
C TRP A 177 -14.09 5.25 2.44
N ALA A 178 -12.93 4.81 1.95
CA ALA A 178 -12.83 3.97 0.77
C ALA A 178 -13.21 2.50 0.99
N SER A 179 -13.19 1.99 2.23
CA SER A 179 -13.42 0.55 2.51
C SER A 179 -14.90 0.15 2.49
N ASP A 180 -15.76 1.04 2.97
CA ASP A 180 -17.18 0.72 3.20
C ASP A 180 -18.13 1.31 2.16
N ARG A 181 -17.58 1.89 1.08
CA ARG A 181 -18.33 2.71 0.12
C ARG A 181 -18.23 2.22 -1.32
N PRO A 182 -19.16 2.66 -2.19
CA PRO A 182 -19.12 2.33 -3.60
C PRO A 182 -17.90 2.98 -4.31
N PRO A 183 -17.52 2.50 -5.51
CA PRO A 183 -16.29 2.89 -6.21
C PRO A 183 -16.08 4.40 -6.37
N GLU A 184 -17.14 5.17 -6.62
CA GLU A 184 -17.11 6.62 -6.79
C GLU A 184 -16.62 7.38 -5.55
N ALA A 185 -16.75 6.79 -4.35
CA ALA A 185 -16.31 7.41 -3.10
C ALA A 185 -14.77 7.47 -2.97
N VAL A 186 -14.02 6.80 -3.86
CA VAL A 186 -12.56 6.90 -3.90
C VAL A 186 -12.10 8.34 -4.15
N GLY A 187 -12.86 9.13 -4.92
CA GLY A 187 -12.54 10.54 -5.11
C GLY A 187 -12.47 11.32 -3.79
N ASP A 188 -13.44 11.09 -2.90
CA ASP A 188 -13.50 11.72 -1.57
C ASP A 188 -12.39 11.24 -0.64
N ALA A 189 -12.10 9.94 -0.65
CA ALA A 189 -10.98 9.38 0.09
C ALA A 189 -9.65 10.00 -0.37
N LEU A 190 -9.48 10.22 -1.67
CA LEU A 190 -8.30 10.87 -2.22
C LEU A 190 -8.23 12.36 -1.87
N ARG A 191 -9.37 13.06 -1.79
CA ARG A 191 -9.43 14.43 -1.25
C ARG A 191 -8.90 14.48 0.19
N LEU A 192 -9.26 13.51 1.04
CA LEU A 192 -8.73 13.42 2.41
C LEU A 192 -7.21 13.17 2.41
N CYS A 193 -6.71 12.31 1.52
CA CYS A 193 -5.28 12.03 1.40
C CYS A 193 -4.42 13.25 1.08
N ARG A 194 -4.98 14.28 0.45
CA ARG A 194 -4.24 15.53 0.15
C ARG A 194 -3.85 16.31 1.41
N ARG A 195 -4.47 15.99 2.56
CA ARG A 195 -4.18 16.62 3.86
C ARG A 195 -3.21 15.83 4.72
N THR A 196 -2.61 14.74 4.21
CA THR A 196 -1.69 13.89 4.98
C THR A 196 -0.22 14.26 4.79
N GLY A 197 0.08 15.47 4.30
CA GLY A 197 1.44 15.98 4.10
C GLY A 197 2.35 14.98 3.35
N ALA A 198 3.45 14.58 4.00
CA ALA A 198 4.43 13.64 3.45
C ALA A 198 3.87 12.23 3.15
N PHE A 199 2.68 11.88 3.67
CA PHE A 199 2.05 10.57 3.45
C PHE A 199 1.07 10.53 2.29
N GLN A 200 0.85 11.64 1.57
CA GLN A 200 -0.18 11.74 0.52
C GLN A 200 -0.13 10.57 -0.48
N GLY A 201 1.05 10.25 -1.01
CA GLY A 201 1.21 9.15 -1.96
C GLY A 201 0.86 7.78 -1.35
N ARG A 202 1.24 7.54 -0.09
CA ARG A 202 0.91 6.28 0.61
C ARG A 202 -0.56 6.19 0.95
N CYS A 203 -1.17 7.30 1.38
CA CYS A 203 -2.59 7.39 1.63
C CYS A 203 -3.37 7.06 0.35
N ALA A 204 -2.99 7.67 -0.78
CA ALA A 204 -3.64 7.42 -2.07
C ALA A 204 -3.59 5.93 -2.47
N LEU A 205 -2.46 5.24 -2.23
CA LEU A 205 -2.35 3.79 -2.47
C LEU A 205 -3.30 2.97 -1.60
N HIS A 206 -3.45 3.35 -0.34
CA HIS A 206 -4.32 2.66 0.59
C HIS A 206 -5.79 2.91 0.27
N ALA A 207 -6.15 4.15 -0.11
CA ALA A 207 -7.49 4.51 -0.56
C ALA A 207 -7.97 3.68 -1.76
N VAL A 208 -7.07 3.29 -2.67
CA VAL A 208 -7.41 2.45 -3.83
C VAL A 208 -7.12 0.96 -3.62
N ALA A 209 -6.72 0.54 -2.41
CA ALA A 209 -6.37 -0.86 -2.15
C ALA A 209 -7.55 -1.82 -2.30
N ASN A 210 -8.78 -1.33 -2.06
CA ASN A 210 -10.03 -2.10 -2.14
C ASN A 210 -10.56 -2.31 -3.57
N VAL A 211 -9.78 -1.96 -4.59
CA VAL A 211 -10.11 -2.27 -5.99
C VAL A 211 -10.34 -3.77 -6.21
N ASP A 212 -9.76 -4.63 -5.36
CA ASP A 212 -9.94 -6.08 -5.40
C ASP A 212 -11.39 -6.53 -5.19
N ARG A 213 -12.16 -5.85 -4.34
CA ARG A 213 -13.58 -6.09 -4.10
C ARG A 213 -14.42 -5.87 -5.37
N TRP A 214 -13.98 -4.94 -6.21
CA TRP A 214 -14.72 -4.47 -7.39
C TRP A 214 -14.18 -5.03 -8.71
N THR A 215 -13.10 -5.81 -8.65
CA THR A 215 -12.48 -6.39 -9.82
C THR A 215 -13.28 -7.61 -10.29
N PRO A 216 -13.73 -7.63 -11.57
CA PRO A 216 -14.36 -8.83 -12.10
C PRO A 216 -13.32 -9.96 -12.24
N PRO A 217 -13.63 -11.19 -11.82
CA PRO A 217 -12.72 -12.32 -11.98
C PRO A 217 -12.65 -12.76 -13.45
N GLY A 218 -11.53 -13.38 -13.82
CA GLY A 218 -11.40 -14.09 -15.10
C GLY A 218 -11.16 -13.21 -16.33
N ALA A 219 -11.10 -11.89 -16.21
CA ALA A 219 -10.95 -10.94 -17.31
C ALA A 219 -12.09 -11.05 -18.34
N PRO A 220 -13.35 -10.75 -17.96
CA PRO A 220 -14.50 -10.88 -18.85
C PRO A 220 -14.48 -9.82 -19.95
N GLY A 221 -15.19 -10.11 -21.05
CA GLY A 221 -15.39 -9.16 -22.15
C GLY A 221 -16.61 -8.28 -22.05
N ASP A 222 -17.50 -8.56 -21.10
CA ASP A 222 -18.63 -7.69 -20.82
C ASP A 222 -18.13 -6.33 -20.29
N PRO A 223 -18.38 -5.21 -20.99
CA PRO A 223 -18.02 -3.88 -20.52
C PRO A 223 -18.66 -3.53 -19.17
N ASP A 224 -19.85 -4.05 -18.85
CA ASP A 224 -20.54 -3.72 -17.60
C ASP A 224 -19.87 -4.36 -16.39
N ALA A 225 -19.24 -5.52 -16.57
CA ALA A 225 -18.43 -6.16 -15.52
C ALA A 225 -17.24 -5.29 -15.05
N TRP A 226 -16.80 -4.34 -15.89
CA TRP A 226 -15.70 -3.42 -15.59
C TRP A 226 -16.16 -2.03 -15.10
N ALA A 227 -17.47 -1.78 -14.99
CA ALA A 227 -18.02 -0.47 -14.65
C ALA A 227 -17.48 0.09 -13.33
N ALA A 228 -17.41 -0.75 -12.29
CA ALA A 228 -16.91 -0.32 -10.97
C ALA A 228 -15.44 0.12 -11.00
N VAL A 229 -14.59 -0.57 -11.77
CA VAL A 229 -13.17 -0.20 -11.94
C VAL A 229 -13.04 1.11 -12.71
N ARG A 230 -13.85 1.32 -13.77
CA ARG A 230 -13.89 2.60 -14.51
C ARG A 230 -14.33 3.76 -13.62
N GLN A 231 -15.43 3.59 -12.89
CA GLN A 231 -15.93 4.61 -11.95
C GLN A 231 -14.88 4.99 -10.90
N MET A 232 -14.15 4.01 -10.36
CA MET A 232 -13.06 4.27 -9.42
C MET A 232 -11.93 5.09 -10.05
N ALA A 233 -11.51 4.73 -11.27
CA ALA A 233 -10.46 5.44 -12.00
C ALA A 233 -10.88 6.88 -12.36
N GLU A 234 -12.10 7.07 -12.86
CA GLU A 234 -12.67 8.38 -13.18
C GLU A 234 -12.80 9.27 -11.93
N ALA A 235 -13.28 8.72 -10.81
CA ALA A 235 -13.37 9.45 -9.54
C ALA A 235 -11.99 9.85 -9.01
N ALA A 236 -10.98 8.96 -9.15
CA ALA A 236 -9.60 9.27 -8.77
C ALA A 236 -9.00 10.37 -9.65
N GLU A 237 -9.21 10.29 -10.97
CA GLU A 237 -8.76 11.31 -11.91
C GLU A 237 -9.41 12.67 -11.62
N ALA A 238 -10.74 12.71 -11.46
CA ALA A 238 -11.46 13.94 -11.16
C ALA A 238 -11.01 14.59 -9.85
N ALA A 239 -10.67 13.80 -8.83
CA ALA A 239 -10.24 14.31 -7.52
C ALA A 239 -8.79 14.84 -7.50
N LEU A 240 -7.93 14.32 -8.37
CA LEU A 240 -6.48 14.58 -8.31
C LEU A 240 -5.97 15.42 -9.49
N ALA A 241 -6.49 15.22 -10.69
CA ALA A 241 -5.95 15.81 -11.92
C ALA A 241 -5.91 17.34 -11.94
N PRO A 242 -6.89 18.07 -11.38
CA PRO A 242 -6.86 19.55 -11.41
C PRO A 242 -5.65 20.14 -10.70
N GLU A 243 -5.03 19.41 -9.78
CA GLU A 243 -4.02 19.95 -8.86
C GLU A 243 -2.73 19.12 -8.81
N SER A 244 -2.80 17.86 -9.24
CA SER A 244 -1.67 16.94 -9.25
C SER A 244 -1.86 15.93 -10.38
N PRO A 245 -1.73 16.34 -11.66
CA PRO A 245 -1.95 15.47 -12.82
C PRO A 245 -1.07 14.22 -12.79
N ASP A 246 0.20 14.36 -12.40
CA ASP A 246 1.14 13.24 -12.24
C ASP A 246 0.69 12.23 -11.18
N LEU A 247 0.09 12.70 -10.09
CA LEU A 247 -0.47 11.84 -9.04
C LEU A 247 -1.72 11.11 -9.54
N ALA A 248 -2.61 11.85 -10.21
CA ALA A 248 -3.81 11.31 -10.82
C ALA A 248 -3.44 10.17 -11.77
N GLU A 249 -2.46 10.40 -12.65
CA GLU A 249 -1.98 9.39 -13.58
C GLU A 249 -1.49 8.13 -12.89
N ARG A 250 -0.63 8.27 -11.89
CA ARG A 250 -0.08 7.11 -11.18
C ARG A 250 -1.15 6.33 -10.41
N VAL A 251 -2.13 7.01 -9.83
CA VAL A 251 -3.24 6.37 -9.09
C VAL A 251 -4.18 5.66 -10.06
N VAL A 252 -4.53 6.27 -11.19
CA VAL A 252 -5.35 5.63 -12.23
C VAL A 252 -4.65 4.41 -12.81
N ASP A 253 -3.37 4.54 -13.16
CA ASP A 253 -2.57 3.42 -13.66
C ASP A 253 -2.49 2.28 -12.64
N ARG A 254 -2.35 2.62 -11.36
CA ARG A 254 -2.34 1.66 -10.26
C ARG A 254 -3.67 0.91 -10.14
N ILE A 255 -4.81 1.60 -10.22
CA ILE A 255 -6.15 1.00 -10.21
C ILE A 255 -6.25 -0.03 -11.33
N HIS A 256 -5.91 0.35 -12.57
CA HIS A 256 -5.94 -0.57 -13.70
C HIS A 256 -4.97 -1.74 -13.56
N ALA A 257 -3.71 -1.48 -13.22
CA ALA A 257 -2.68 -2.51 -13.05
C ALA A 257 -3.10 -3.55 -12.00
N ARG A 258 -3.67 -3.10 -10.87
CA ARG A 258 -4.12 -3.97 -9.78
C ARG A 258 -5.37 -4.76 -10.16
N ALA A 259 -6.38 -4.11 -10.74
CA ALA A 259 -7.59 -4.79 -11.17
C ALA A 259 -7.27 -5.87 -12.22
N LEU A 260 -6.45 -5.54 -13.22
CA LEU A 260 -6.14 -6.46 -14.31
C LEU A 260 -5.31 -7.66 -13.83
N VAL A 261 -4.31 -7.47 -12.95
CA VAL A 261 -3.58 -8.63 -12.41
C VAL A 261 -4.47 -9.55 -11.59
N LEU A 262 -5.41 -9.00 -10.80
CA LEU A 262 -6.36 -9.79 -10.02
C LEU A 262 -7.36 -10.53 -10.92
N SER A 263 -7.83 -9.87 -11.96
CA SER A 263 -8.77 -10.44 -12.93
C SER A 263 -8.14 -11.59 -13.72
N TYR A 264 -6.97 -11.35 -14.34
CA TYR A 264 -6.24 -12.37 -15.10
C TYR A 264 -5.67 -13.49 -14.23
N ARG A 265 -5.41 -13.25 -12.95
CA ARG A 265 -4.99 -14.32 -12.02
C ARG A 265 -5.99 -15.47 -12.08
N ASP A 266 -7.28 -15.18 -12.04
CA ASP A 266 -8.34 -16.18 -12.00
C ASP A 266 -8.69 -16.71 -13.41
N ALA A 267 -8.03 -16.24 -14.47
CA ALA A 267 -8.32 -16.69 -15.83
C ALA A 267 -7.70 -18.07 -16.13
N THR A 268 -8.48 -19.04 -16.58
CA THR A 268 -7.96 -20.37 -17.00
C THR A 268 -7.30 -20.35 -18.38
N GLU A 269 -7.64 -19.35 -19.18
CA GLU A 269 -7.07 -19.06 -20.50
C GLU A 269 -6.85 -17.56 -20.64
N VAL A 270 -5.91 -17.15 -21.49
CA VAL A 270 -5.66 -15.73 -21.78
C VAL A 270 -6.41 -15.31 -23.03
N ALA A 271 -7.23 -14.28 -22.90
CA ALA A 271 -7.95 -13.62 -23.97
C ALA A 271 -7.76 -12.10 -23.88
N GLY A 272 -7.98 -11.39 -24.99
CA GLY A 272 -7.84 -9.93 -25.05
C GLY A 272 -9.14 -9.17 -24.78
N ASP A 273 -10.17 -9.83 -24.26
CA ASP A 273 -11.49 -9.23 -24.02
C ASP A 273 -11.45 -7.88 -23.27
N PRO A 274 -10.60 -7.65 -22.25
CA PRO A 274 -10.55 -6.35 -21.57
C PRO A 274 -10.04 -5.19 -22.45
N LEU A 275 -9.41 -5.46 -23.60
CA LEU A 275 -9.03 -4.41 -24.57
C LEU A 275 -10.25 -3.76 -25.23
N ASP A 276 -11.40 -4.44 -25.26
CA ASP A 276 -12.63 -3.90 -25.82
C ASP A 276 -13.52 -3.24 -24.74
N ALA A 277 -13.36 -3.66 -23.48
CA ALA A 277 -14.19 -3.24 -22.36
C ALA A 277 -13.63 -2.03 -21.56
N LEU A 278 -12.32 -1.79 -21.65
CA LEU A 278 -11.62 -0.75 -20.88
C LEU A 278 -11.11 0.36 -21.80
N PRO A 279 -10.87 1.58 -21.27
CA PRO A 279 -10.35 2.68 -22.06
C PRO A 279 -8.90 2.42 -22.54
N PRO A 280 -8.43 3.08 -23.62
CA PRO A 280 -7.09 2.91 -24.16
C PRO A 280 -5.95 3.05 -23.14
N ARG A 281 -6.12 3.93 -22.14
CA ARG A 281 -5.18 4.10 -21.02
C ARG A 281 -4.94 2.81 -20.22
N ALA A 282 -5.93 1.92 -20.16
CA ALA A 282 -5.82 0.64 -19.47
C ALA A 282 -5.07 -0.42 -20.30
N HIS A 283 -4.96 -0.26 -21.63
CA HIS A 283 -4.42 -1.30 -22.53
C HIS A 283 -2.99 -1.76 -22.18
N PRO A 284 -2.05 -0.89 -21.77
CA PRO A 284 -0.73 -1.34 -21.31
C PRO A 284 -0.81 -2.31 -20.12
N HIS A 285 -1.77 -2.10 -19.22
CA HIS A 285 -2.01 -2.95 -18.05
C HIS A 285 -2.65 -4.28 -18.45
N VAL A 286 -3.52 -4.27 -19.47
CA VAL A 286 -4.14 -5.50 -20.02
C VAL A 286 -3.06 -6.41 -20.58
N ARG A 287 -2.17 -5.86 -21.42
CA ARG A 287 -1.03 -6.61 -21.98
C ARG A 287 -0.10 -7.14 -20.90
N ALA A 288 0.20 -6.35 -19.87
CA ALA A 288 1.04 -6.81 -18.77
C ALA A 288 0.43 -8.01 -18.03
N ALA A 289 -0.84 -7.90 -17.63
CA ALA A 289 -1.56 -8.96 -16.91
C ALA A 289 -1.76 -10.22 -17.75
N ALA A 290 -2.11 -10.05 -19.03
CA ALA A 290 -2.27 -11.13 -19.99
C ALA A 290 -0.94 -11.88 -20.24
N ALA A 291 0.16 -11.16 -20.47
CA ALA A 291 1.49 -11.76 -20.67
C ALA A 291 1.93 -12.56 -19.43
N TRP A 292 1.74 -11.97 -18.25
CA TRP A 292 2.04 -12.62 -16.97
C TRP A 292 1.26 -13.92 -16.81
N ARG A 293 -0.05 -13.89 -17.07
CA ARG A 293 -0.89 -15.07 -16.94
C ARG A 293 -0.57 -16.14 -17.98
N LEU A 294 -0.33 -15.73 -19.23
CA LEU A 294 0.04 -16.65 -20.31
C LEU A 294 1.32 -17.40 -19.94
N TRP A 295 2.29 -16.68 -19.38
CA TRP A 295 3.54 -17.27 -18.94
C TRP A 295 3.36 -18.25 -17.77
N GLN A 296 2.40 -18.03 -16.87
CA GLN A 296 2.07 -18.98 -15.81
C GLN A 296 1.47 -20.28 -16.35
N LEU A 297 0.54 -20.16 -17.29
CA LEU A 297 -0.18 -21.30 -17.86
C LEU A 297 0.73 -22.13 -18.79
N GLU A 298 1.53 -21.46 -19.61
CA GLU A 298 2.23 -22.10 -20.73
C GLU A 298 3.76 -22.00 -20.66
N GLY A 299 4.34 -21.24 -19.73
CA GLY A 299 5.78 -20.91 -19.73
C GLY A 299 6.74 -22.10 -19.53
N ARG A 300 6.21 -23.31 -19.29
CA ARG A 300 6.99 -24.56 -19.30
C ARG A 300 7.31 -25.04 -20.73
N GLN A 301 6.55 -24.61 -21.72
CA GLN A 301 6.76 -24.99 -23.11
C GLN A 301 8.00 -24.27 -23.66
N ALA A 302 8.85 -25.02 -24.36
CA ALA A 302 10.00 -24.46 -25.05
C ALA A 302 9.52 -23.82 -26.36
N ARG A 303 9.68 -22.51 -26.48
CA ARG A 303 9.36 -21.71 -27.67
C ARG A 303 10.43 -20.64 -27.82
N SER A 304 10.75 -20.26 -29.07
CA SER A 304 11.55 -19.07 -29.35
C SER A 304 10.79 -17.80 -28.92
N PHE A 305 11.50 -16.68 -28.83
CA PHE A 305 10.90 -15.37 -28.56
C PHE A 305 9.84 -15.01 -29.61
N GLU A 306 10.11 -15.26 -30.89
CA GLU A 306 9.16 -15.02 -31.98
C GLU A 306 7.90 -15.90 -31.85
N ALA A 307 8.06 -17.18 -31.51
CA ALA A 307 6.92 -18.07 -31.29
C ALA A 307 6.09 -17.66 -30.06
N TRP A 308 6.73 -17.14 -29.00
CA TRP A 308 6.02 -16.54 -27.87
C TRP A 308 5.27 -15.26 -28.25
N ALA A 309 5.89 -14.40 -29.06
CA ALA A 309 5.26 -13.20 -29.57
C ALA A 309 4.00 -13.51 -30.38
N ALA A 310 4.09 -14.47 -31.32
CA ALA A 310 2.96 -14.92 -32.12
C ALA A 310 1.84 -15.51 -31.26
N ARG A 311 2.18 -16.40 -30.32
CA ARG A 311 1.22 -17.00 -29.38
C ARG A 311 0.53 -15.95 -28.50
N PHE A 312 1.26 -14.92 -28.07
CA PHE A 312 0.67 -13.87 -27.25
C PHE A 312 -0.23 -12.94 -28.05
N ALA A 313 0.16 -12.60 -29.28
CA ALA A 313 -0.69 -11.85 -30.19
C ALA A 313 -1.99 -12.60 -30.49
N GLU A 314 -1.93 -13.92 -30.71
CA GLU A 314 -3.11 -14.78 -30.84
C GLU A 314 -3.99 -14.73 -29.58
N ALA A 315 -3.39 -14.86 -28.39
CA ALA A 315 -4.13 -14.78 -27.12
C ALA A 315 -4.81 -13.42 -26.93
N LEU A 316 -4.18 -12.31 -27.31
CA LEU A 316 -4.79 -10.97 -27.26
C LEU A 316 -5.86 -10.75 -28.34
N ALA A 317 -5.79 -11.47 -29.46
CA ALA A 317 -6.82 -11.43 -30.50
C ALA A 317 -8.03 -12.30 -30.15
N ALA A 318 -7.85 -13.33 -29.31
CA ALA A 318 -8.94 -14.21 -28.88
C ALA A 318 -10.01 -13.45 -28.07
N ARG A 319 -11.26 -13.90 -28.23
CA ARG A 319 -12.42 -13.45 -27.46
C ARG A 319 -13.12 -14.65 -26.86
N ARG A 320 -13.55 -14.54 -25.61
CA ARG A 320 -14.25 -15.65 -24.96
C ARG A 320 -15.70 -15.73 -25.41
N SER A 321 -16.22 -16.95 -25.38
CA SER A 321 -17.66 -17.19 -25.54
C SER A 321 -18.42 -16.53 -24.38
N PRO A 322 -19.64 -15.98 -24.60
CA PRO A 322 -20.51 -15.51 -23.54
C PRO A 322 -20.79 -16.56 -22.45
N ASP A 323 -20.75 -17.85 -22.82
CA ASP A 323 -21.01 -18.98 -21.91
C ASP A 323 -19.77 -19.45 -21.13
N TRP A 324 -18.68 -18.68 -21.15
CA TRP A 324 -17.45 -19.05 -20.46
C TRP A 324 -17.65 -19.06 -18.94
N ALA A 325 -17.39 -20.22 -18.32
CA ALA A 325 -17.52 -20.41 -16.89
C ALA A 325 -16.28 -19.91 -16.14
N LEU A 326 -16.51 -19.14 -15.08
CA LEU A 326 -15.49 -18.79 -14.10
C LEU A 326 -14.99 -20.05 -13.37
N PRO A 327 -13.72 -20.10 -12.97
CA PRO A 327 -13.26 -21.16 -12.07
C PRO A 327 -13.92 -21.05 -10.70
N ASP A 328 -14.22 -22.21 -10.11
CA ASP A 328 -14.89 -22.32 -8.81
C ASP A 328 -14.05 -21.80 -7.63
N GLU A 329 -12.71 -21.77 -7.77
CA GLU A 329 -11.79 -21.37 -6.71
C GLU A 329 -10.96 -20.15 -7.12
N ARG A 330 -10.96 -19.11 -6.27
CA ARG A 330 -10.09 -17.94 -6.41
C ARG A 330 -8.67 -18.28 -6.00
N LEU A 331 -7.70 -17.94 -6.85
CA LEU A 331 -6.30 -18.14 -6.51
C LEU A 331 -5.84 -17.13 -5.44
N PRO A 332 -4.83 -17.47 -4.61
CA PRO A 332 -4.27 -16.55 -3.63
C PRO A 332 -3.76 -15.26 -4.30
N ALA A 333 -3.73 -14.15 -3.57
CA ALA A 333 -3.23 -12.88 -4.09
C ALA A 333 -1.82 -13.06 -4.72
N PRO A 334 -1.54 -12.39 -5.87
CA PRO A 334 -0.23 -12.48 -6.47
C PRO A 334 0.83 -12.02 -5.48
N PRO A 335 2.02 -12.64 -5.45
CA PRO A 335 3.08 -12.22 -4.56
C PRO A 335 3.51 -10.78 -4.90
N ALA A 336 4.08 -10.08 -3.91
CA ALA A 336 4.73 -8.80 -4.20
C ALA A 336 5.80 -8.98 -5.28
N PHE A 337 5.72 -8.15 -6.32
CA PHE A 337 6.66 -8.13 -7.42
C PHE A 337 7.81 -7.19 -7.08
N GLU A 338 9.04 -7.67 -7.28
CA GLU A 338 10.25 -6.88 -7.09
C GLU A 338 10.37 -5.81 -8.17
N ASP A 339 10.88 -4.64 -7.83
CA ASP A 339 11.19 -3.62 -8.82
C ASP A 339 12.52 -3.92 -9.53
N LEU A 340 12.44 -4.21 -10.82
CA LEU A 340 13.60 -4.52 -11.66
C LEU A 340 14.21 -3.24 -12.28
N TRP A 341 13.72 -2.05 -11.94
CA TRP A 341 14.03 -0.76 -12.59
C TRP A 341 14.75 0.28 -11.71
N ILE A 342 15.20 -0.08 -10.51
CA ILE A 342 15.73 0.87 -9.50
C ILE A 342 16.91 1.76 -9.97
N ASP A 343 17.62 1.39 -11.06
CA ASP A 343 18.88 2.05 -11.46
C ASP A 343 18.87 2.60 -12.90
N ASP A 344 17.72 2.62 -13.59
CA ASP A 344 17.67 2.82 -15.04
C ASP A 344 17.33 4.28 -15.45
N PRO A 345 17.82 4.74 -16.63
CA PRO A 345 17.60 6.09 -17.11
C PRO A 345 16.12 6.41 -17.36
N PRO A 346 15.74 7.70 -17.43
CA PRO A 346 14.37 8.12 -17.67
C PRO A 346 13.88 7.61 -19.04
N GLN A 347 12.94 6.67 -19.00
CA GLN A 347 12.17 6.20 -20.15
C GLN A 347 10.69 6.30 -19.77
N PRO A 348 9.78 6.44 -20.75
CA PRO A 348 8.35 6.29 -20.50
C PRO A 348 8.10 4.97 -19.76
N ARG A 349 7.42 5.07 -18.62
CA ARG A 349 7.22 3.94 -17.72
C ARG A 349 5.80 3.90 -17.19
N VAL A 350 5.33 2.70 -16.93
CA VAL A 350 3.98 2.40 -16.43
C VAL A 350 4.10 1.34 -15.35
N PRO A 351 3.23 1.30 -14.31
CA PRO A 351 3.27 0.21 -13.37
C PRO A 351 3.00 -1.14 -14.05
N TYR A 352 3.72 -2.14 -13.60
CA TYR A 352 3.62 -3.53 -14.02
C TYR A 352 2.99 -4.35 -12.90
N LEU A 353 1.81 -4.90 -13.15
CA LEU A 353 1.11 -5.80 -12.21
C LEU A 353 1.07 -5.28 -10.79
N ASP A 354 0.54 -4.08 -10.59
CA ASP A 354 0.47 -3.36 -9.31
C ASP A 354 1.66 -2.40 -9.09
N ARG A 355 2.80 -2.86 -8.55
CA ARG A 355 3.84 -1.99 -7.93
C ARG A 355 5.05 -1.64 -8.80
N PRO A 356 5.80 -2.61 -9.36
CA PRO A 356 7.06 -2.30 -10.02
C PRO A 356 6.83 -1.52 -11.31
N TRP A 357 7.85 -0.84 -11.80
CA TRP A 357 7.78 -0.19 -13.10
C TRP A 357 8.08 -1.18 -14.24
N ARG A 358 7.64 -0.81 -15.44
CA ARG A 358 8.17 -1.32 -16.71
C ARG A 358 8.31 -0.20 -17.72
N ALA A 359 9.16 -0.39 -18.73
CA ALA A 359 9.15 0.44 -19.93
C ALA A 359 7.78 0.36 -20.60
N LEU A 360 7.34 1.49 -21.13
CA LEU A 360 6.15 1.64 -21.94
C LEU A 360 6.58 1.99 -23.37
N HIS A 361 6.11 1.21 -24.34
CA HIS A 361 6.27 1.54 -25.76
C HIS A 361 4.94 2.05 -26.32
N PRO A 362 4.91 3.13 -27.13
CA PRO A 362 3.66 3.65 -27.70
C PRO A 362 3.02 2.71 -28.72
N ASP A 363 3.81 1.97 -29.51
CA ASP A 363 3.32 0.88 -30.36
C ASP A 363 2.84 -0.31 -29.49
N PRO A 364 1.55 -0.72 -29.57
CA PRO A 364 1.00 -1.80 -28.76
C PRO A 364 1.63 -3.17 -29.02
N THR A 365 2.17 -3.41 -30.22
CA THR A 365 2.85 -4.66 -30.58
C THR A 365 4.19 -4.75 -29.84
N LEU A 366 4.99 -3.69 -29.89
CA LEU A 366 6.27 -3.63 -29.19
C LEU A 366 6.07 -3.60 -27.65
N ASP A 367 5.01 -2.96 -27.18
CA ASP A 367 4.61 -2.98 -25.76
C ASP A 367 4.25 -4.40 -25.29
N ALA A 368 3.58 -5.19 -26.13
CA ALA A 368 3.27 -6.59 -25.85
C ALA A 368 4.54 -7.44 -25.73
N LEU A 369 5.55 -7.19 -26.58
CA LEU A 369 6.86 -7.85 -26.48
C LEU A 369 7.56 -7.51 -25.16
N ILE A 370 7.57 -6.24 -24.75
CA ILE A 370 8.13 -5.82 -23.45
C ILE A 370 7.41 -6.53 -22.30
N CYS A 371 6.08 -6.64 -22.34
CA CYS A 371 5.29 -7.36 -21.34
C CYS A 371 5.67 -8.85 -21.25
N LEU A 372 5.92 -9.51 -22.38
CA LEU A 372 6.39 -10.90 -22.42
C LEU A 372 7.77 -11.05 -21.76
N LEU A 373 8.70 -10.13 -22.03
CA LEU A 373 10.03 -10.17 -21.42
C LEU A 373 9.96 -9.98 -19.90
N GLU A 374 9.14 -9.03 -19.42
CA GLU A 374 8.89 -8.83 -17.99
C GLU A 374 8.28 -10.08 -17.34
N ALA A 375 7.30 -10.72 -18.00
CA ALA A 375 6.68 -11.96 -17.54
C ALA A 375 7.70 -13.11 -17.44
N ALA A 376 8.55 -13.27 -18.46
CA ALA A 376 9.62 -14.26 -18.48
C ALA A 376 10.66 -14.03 -17.37
N ALA A 377 11.09 -12.78 -17.19
CA ALA A 377 12.09 -12.43 -16.19
C ALA A 377 11.65 -12.68 -14.74
N ARG A 378 10.34 -12.67 -14.48
CA ARG A 378 9.77 -12.87 -13.14
C ARG A 378 9.41 -14.32 -12.82
N HIS A 379 9.37 -15.20 -13.83
CA HIS A 379 9.11 -16.63 -13.69
C HIS A 379 10.37 -17.45 -13.96
N THR A 380 11.31 -17.36 -13.04
CA THR A 380 12.69 -17.78 -13.30
C THR A 380 12.97 -19.26 -13.12
N ARG A 381 12.03 -19.98 -12.52
CA ARG A 381 12.02 -21.44 -12.41
C ARG A 381 11.58 -22.14 -13.71
N LEU A 382 11.07 -21.39 -14.68
CA LEU A 382 10.62 -21.95 -15.96
C LEU A 382 11.80 -22.02 -16.95
N LYS A 383 12.02 -23.20 -17.54
CA LYS A 383 13.22 -23.55 -18.32
C LYS A 383 13.42 -22.67 -19.57
N GLY A 384 12.36 -22.06 -20.11
CA GLY A 384 12.43 -21.18 -21.30
C GLY A 384 12.75 -19.71 -21.01
N SER A 385 12.59 -19.25 -19.76
CA SER A 385 12.63 -17.81 -19.45
C SER A 385 13.95 -17.13 -19.73
N ARG A 386 15.08 -17.84 -19.65
CA ARG A 386 16.39 -17.25 -19.96
C ARG A 386 16.63 -17.19 -21.48
N ALA A 387 16.28 -18.25 -22.21
CA ALA A 387 16.48 -18.33 -23.65
C ALA A 387 15.74 -17.19 -24.37
N VAL A 388 14.49 -16.95 -24.01
CA VAL A 388 13.67 -15.87 -24.58
C VAL A 388 14.28 -14.49 -24.35
N LEU A 389 14.81 -14.23 -23.15
CA LEU A 389 15.49 -12.96 -22.88
C LEU A 389 16.79 -12.82 -23.69
N VAL A 390 17.55 -13.89 -23.91
CA VAL A 390 18.79 -13.85 -24.71
C VAL A 390 18.47 -13.59 -26.17
N GLU A 391 17.50 -14.29 -26.74
CA GLU A 391 17.05 -14.09 -28.12
C GLU A 391 16.59 -12.65 -28.37
N ALA A 392 15.83 -12.08 -27.43
CA ALA A 392 15.31 -10.71 -27.55
C ALA A 392 16.38 -9.61 -27.48
N GLN A 393 17.63 -9.89 -27.06
CA GLN A 393 18.71 -8.90 -27.10
C GLN A 393 19.09 -8.52 -28.54
N ALA A 394 18.79 -9.37 -29.52
CA ALA A 394 19.03 -9.12 -30.94
C ALA A 394 17.81 -8.54 -31.67
N HIS A 395 16.75 -8.16 -30.93
CA HIS A 395 15.54 -7.59 -31.54
C HIS A 395 15.87 -6.24 -32.21
N PRO A 396 15.31 -5.94 -33.41
CA PRO A 396 15.63 -4.71 -34.14
C PRO A 396 15.17 -3.43 -33.43
N ASP A 397 14.11 -3.51 -32.63
CA ASP A 397 13.68 -2.39 -31.79
C ASP A 397 14.63 -2.18 -30.59
N PRO A 398 15.23 -0.98 -30.42
CA PRO A 398 16.19 -0.71 -29.36
C PRO A 398 15.61 -0.85 -27.95
N LEU A 399 14.34 -0.49 -27.73
CA LEU A 399 13.74 -0.54 -26.40
C LEU A 399 13.48 -1.99 -25.96
N VAL A 400 13.01 -2.84 -26.89
CA VAL A 400 12.86 -4.29 -26.65
C VAL A 400 14.22 -4.93 -26.31
N ALA A 401 15.26 -4.66 -27.12
CA ALA A 401 16.60 -5.21 -26.91
C ALA A 401 17.25 -4.73 -25.59
N ALA A 402 17.10 -3.44 -25.27
CA ALA A 402 17.57 -2.87 -24.02
C ALA A 402 16.84 -3.47 -22.81
N THR A 403 15.51 -3.65 -22.90
CA THR A 403 14.69 -4.28 -21.86
C THR A 403 15.17 -5.71 -21.58
N ALA A 404 15.39 -6.51 -22.63
CA ALA A 404 15.88 -7.88 -22.49
C ALA A 404 17.26 -7.93 -21.79
N THR A 405 18.18 -7.07 -22.21
CA THR A 405 19.53 -6.96 -21.64
C THR A 405 19.48 -6.56 -20.16
N ARG A 406 18.68 -5.57 -19.81
CA ARG A 406 18.48 -5.13 -18.42
C ARG A 406 17.94 -6.28 -17.56
N LEU A 407 16.89 -6.96 -18.00
CA LEU A 407 16.28 -8.06 -17.25
C LEU A 407 17.25 -9.23 -17.04
N LEU A 408 18.11 -9.54 -18.02
CA LEU A 408 19.18 -10.54 -17.85
C LEU A 408 20.21 -10.11 -16.81
N SER A 409 20.64 -8.85 -16.84
CA SER A 409 21.59 -8.28 -15.88
C SER A 409 21.04 -8.29 -14.45
N LYS A 410 19.76 -7.92 -14.26
CA LYS A 410 19.14 -7.97 -12.92
C LYS A 410 19.05 -9.39 -12.39
N ARG A 411 18.75 -10.38 -13.24
CA ARG A 411 18.70 -11.81 -12.86
C ARG A 411 20.05 -12.41 -12.49
N SER A 412 21.17 -11.81 -12.90
CA SER A 412 22.51 -12.29 -12.50
C SER A 412 22.97 -11.73 -11.15
N ARG A 413 22.27 -10.76 -10.56
CA ARG A 413 22.63 -10.19 -9.26
C ARG A 413 22.46 -11.24 -8.14
N PRO A 414 23.47 -11.44 -7.25
CA PRO A 414 23.38 -12.41 -6.16
C PRO A 414 22.18 -12.18 -5.22
N ALA A 415 21.85 -10.93 -4.92
CA ALA A 415 20.70 -10.59 -4.07
C ALA A 415 19.37 -11.12 -4.64
N TRP A 416 19.20 -11.00 -5.96
CA TRP A 416 18.02 -11.49 -6.67
C TRP A 416 17.97 -13.03 -6.69
N GLN A 417 19.13 -13.68 -6.87
CA GLN A 417 19.23 -15.14 -6.79
C GLN A 417 18.90 -15.66 -5.38
N ALA A 418 19.41 -14.99 -4.34
CA ALA A 418 19.14 -15.31 -2.94
C ALA A 418 17.64 -15.15 -2.61
N ALA A 419 17.02 -14.03 -3.02
CA ALA A 419 15.59 -13.78 -2.82
C ALA A 419 14.72 -14.84 -3.53
N THR A 420 15.12 -15.26 -4.74
CA THR A 420 14.40 -16.29 -5.51
C THR A 420 14.59 -17.70 -4.93
N ALA A 421 15.77 -18.01 -4.40
CA ALA A 421 16.08 -19.28 -3.75
C ALA A 421 15.37 -19.45 -2.40
N ALA A 422 15.22 -18.35 -1.65
CA ALA A 422 14.55 -18.34 -0.34
C ALA A 422 13.02 -18.49 -0.43
N ARG A 423 12.41 -18.24 -1.60
CA ARG A 423 10.96 -18.47 -1.78
C ARG A 423 10.70 -19.98 -1.69
N PRO A 424 9.84 -20.47 -0.78
CA PRO A 424 9.48 -21.89 -0.76
C PRO A 424 9.02 -22.32 -2.15
N ALA A 425 9.35 -23.55 -2.55
CA ALA A 425 8.68 -24.16 -3.69
C ALA A 425 7.18 -24.06 -3.40
N ALA A 426 6.40 -23.40 -4.27
CA ALA A 426 4.96 -23.43 -4.14
C ALA A 426 4.58 -24.90 -4.11
N SER A 427 4.17 -25.41 -2.93
CA SER A 427 3.78 -26.81 -2.80
C SER A 427 2.69 -27.03 -3.84
N PRO A 428 2.81 -28.03 -4.71
CA PRO A 428 1.75 -28.38 -5.63
C PRO A 428 0.54 -28.78 -4.79
N GLY A 429 -0.44 -27.87 -4.68
CA GLY A 429 -1.73 -28.02 -4.02
C GLY A 429 -1.76 -28.88 -2.75
N SER A 430 -1.54 -28.28 -1.57
CA SER A 430 -2.15 -28.85 -0.37
C SER A 430 -3.67 -28.64 -0.48
N PRO A 431 -4.49 -29.70 -0.44
CA PRO A 431 -5.94 -29.56 -0.51
C PRO A 431 -6.47 -28.85 0.75
N GLY A 432 -7.20 -27.75 0.52
CA GLY A 432 -8.26 -27.24 1.39
C GLY A 432 -7.89 -26.82 2.81
N SER A 433 -7.52 -25.56 3.00
CA SER A 433 -7.93 -24.87 4.23
C SER A 433 -9.40 -24.45 4.07
N PRO A 434 -10.26 -24.65 5.08
CA PRO A 434 -11.68 -24.28 4.97
C PRO A 434 -11.85 -22.77 4.79
N PRO A 435 -12.88 -22.33 4.05
CA PRO A 435 -13.16 -20.91 3.87
C PRO A 435 -13.51 -20.25 5.21
N ARG A 436 -13.02 -19.02 5.40
CA ARG A 436 -13.38 -18.15 6.53
C ARG A 436 -14.68 -17.42 6.27
#